data_AF-T1B3C9-F1
#
_entry.id   AF-T1B3C9-F1
#
_cell.length_a   1.000
_cell.length_b   1.000
_cell.length_c   1.000
_cell.angle_alpha   90.00
_cell.angle_beta   90.00
_cell.angle_gamma   90.00
#
_symmetry.space_group_name_H-M   'P 1'
#
loop_
_entity.id
_entity.type
_entity.pdbx_description
1 polymer ?
#
loop_
_entity_poly.entity_id
_entity_poly.type
_entity_poly.pdbx_seq_one_letter_code
_entity_poly.pdbx_strand_id
1 'polypeptide(L)'
;ALAPAGLEASLKAAEQLEADHETTVEQFRRDVERARYGAQRAERRYRAVDPDNRLVARGLEAEWEGALRELKAAEAELARREHTRPLVLTSEERASLLALGKDLSAVWSAPTTTDRDRKELLRTLLEEVVMTVAREKFNAHLTLRWHGGLLSELDVPLPRSRPATVRTE
;
A
#
# COMPACT_ATOMS: atom_id res chain seq x y z
N ALA A 1 -11.01 -14.57 -9.12
CA ALA A 1 -10.37 -13.44 -8.40
C ALA A 1 -9.81 -13.86 -7.04
N LEU A 2 -10.53 -14.64 -6.22
CA LEU A 2 -10.01 -15.17 -4.94
C LEU A 2 -9.88 -16.70 -4.98
N ALA A 3 -8.84 -17.19 -5.66
CA ALA A 3 -8.44 -18.59 -5.50
C ALA A 3 -7.46 -18.67 -4.31
N PRO A 4 -7.43 -19.79 -3.55
CA PRO A 4 -6.49 -19.97 -2.44
C PRO A 4 -5.02 -19.70 -2.85
N ALA A 5 -4.64 -20.17 -4.03
CA ALA A 5 -3.31 -19.92 -4.61
C ALA A 5 -3.02 -18.43 -4.89
N GLY A 6 -4.05 -17.64 -5.22
CA GLY A 6 -3.92 -16.19 -5.41
C GLY A 6 -3.74 -15.43 -4.09
N LEU A 7 -4.36 -15.91 -3.01
CA LEU A 7 -4.21 -15.33 -1.67
C LEU A 7 -2.81 -15.60 -1.09
N GLU A 8 -2.31 -16.83 -1.25
CA GLU A 8 -0.94 -17.21 -0.86
C GLU A 8 0.11 -16.37 -1.62
N ALA A 9 -0.08 -16.17 -2.93
CA ALA A 9 0.82 -15.34 -3.73
C ALA A 9 0.81 -13.87 -3.28
N SER A 10 -0.36 -13.30 -2.97
CA SER A 10 -0.49 -11.93 -2.45
C SER A 10 0.16 -11.76 -1.08
N LEU A 11 0.02 -12.73 -0.17
CA LEU A 11 0.68 -12.72 1.14
C LEU A 11 2.20 -12.78 0.99
N LYS A 12 2.71 -13.64 0.10
CA LYS A 12 4.15 -13.71 -0.19
C LYS A 12 4.69 -12.42 -0.81
N ALA A 13 3.91 -11.76 -1.67
CA ALA A 13 4.27 -10.46 -2.22
C ALA A 13 4.32 -9.38 -1.13
N ALA A 14 3.36 -9.39 -0.19
CA ALA A 14 3.37 -8.50 0.97
C ALA A 14 4.60 -8.74 1.87
N GLU A 15 4.96 -10.00 2.13
CA GLU A 15 6.19 -10.36 2.85
C GLU A 15 7.46 -9.80 2.20
N GLN A 16 7.56 -9.89 0.87
CA GLN A 16 8.70 -9.34 0.16
C GLN A 16 8.77 -7.81 0.30
N LEU A 17 7.63 -7.12 0.18
CA LEU A 17 7.55 -5.66 0.37
C LEU A 17 7.92 -5.24 1.79
N GLU A 18 7.51 -6.01 2.80
CA GLU A 18 7.91 -5.81 4.19
C GLU A 18 9.42 -5.97 4.38
N ALA A 19 10.02 -7.05 3.84
CA ALA A 19 11.46 -7.30 3.92
C ALA A 19 12.30 -6.23 3.19
N ASP A 20 11.84 -5.78 2.02
CA ASP A 20 12.48 -4.72 1.25
C ASP A 20 12.41 -3.38 2.00
N HIS A 21 11.29 -3.11 2.68
CA HIS A 21 11.12 -1.93 3.54
C HIS A 21 12.08 -1.97 4.73
N GLU A 22 12.18 -3.10 5.44
CA GLU A 22 13.12 -3.24 6.56
C GLU A 22 14.57 -3.05 6.12
N THR A 23 14.95 -3.64 4.99
CA THR A 23 16.28 -3.45 4.40
C THR A 23 16.56 -1.98 4.09
N THR A 24 15.56 -1.27 3.57
CA THR A 24 15.66 0.17 3.29
C THR A 24 15.83 0.98 4.57
N VAL A 25 15.04 0.71 5.61
CA VAL A 25 15.15 1.39 6.92
C VAL A 25 16.54 1.17 7.53
N GLU A 26 17.09 -0.04 7.44
CA GLU A 26 18.44 -0.34 7.92
C GLU A 26 19.52 0.47 7.19
N GLN A 27 19.36 0.75 5.90
CA GLN A 27 20.28 1.64 5.17
C GLN A 27 20.22 3.06 5.72
N PHE A 28 19.02 3.60 5.97
CA PHE A 28 18.87 4.94 6.56
C PHE A 28 19.40 5.03 7.99
N ARG A 29 19.27 3.96 8.79
CA ARG A 29 19.91 3.90 10.13
C ARG A 29 21.43 4.03 10.02
N ARG A 30 22.05 3.34 9.07
CA ARG A 30 23.49 3.47 8.80
C ARG A 30 23.88 4.87 8.33
N ASP A 31 23.03 5.52 7.54
CA ASP A 31 23.27 6.91 7.10
C ASP A 31 23.29 7.89 8.27
N VAL A 32 22.34 7.75 9.20
CA VAL A 32 22.31 8.54 10.45
C VAL A 32 23.57 8.32 11.26
N GLU A 33 24.03 7.08 11.43
CA GLU A 33 25.26 6.81 12.18
C GLU A 33 26.50 7.43 11.51
N ARG A 34 26.59 7.37 10.17
CA ARG A 34 27.68 8.03 9.43
C ARG A 34 27.66 9.55 9.60
N ALA A 35 26.48 10.17 9.46
CA ALA A 35 26.32 11.60 9.65
C ALA A 35 26.65 12.03 11.09
N ARG A 36 26.23 11.23 12.08
CA ARG A 36 26.53 11.48 13.50
C ARG A 36 28.02 11.42 13.77
N TYR A 37 28.71 10.41 13.24
CA TYR A 37 30.15 10.33 13.34
C TYR A 37 30.85 11.52 12.67
N GLY A 38 30.38 11.94 11.49
CA GLY A 38 30.86 13.13 10.78
C GLY A 38 30.73 14.40 11.61
N ALA A 39 29.55 14.63 12.22
CA ALA A 39 29.28 15.76 13.09
C ALA A 39 30.21 15.78 14.32
N GLN A 40 30.36 14.64 15.00
CA GLN A 40 31.26 14.51 16.16
C GLN A 40 32.74 14.76 15.76
N ARG A 41 33.15 14.30 14.57
CA ARG A 41 34.52 14.54 14.08
C ARG A 41 34.74 16.02 13.75
N ALA A 42 33.76 16.69 13.14
CA ALA A 42 33.84 18.13 12.88
C ALA A 42 33.87 18.95 14.18
N GLU A 43 33.04 18.57 15.16
CA GLU A 43 33.03 19.17 16.49
C GLU A 43 34.40 19.08 17.18
N ARG A 44 35.01 17.88 17.19
CA ARG A 44 36.34 17.68 17.79
C ARG A 44 37.41 18.54 17.13
N ARG A 45 37.35 18.72 15.80
CA ARG A 45 38.29 19.60 15.07
C ARG A 45 38.08 21.05 15.44
N TYR A 46 36.84 21.52 15.48
CA TYR A 46 36.51 22.89 15.89
C TYR A 46 36.98 23.17 17.32
N ARG A 47 36.73 22.26 18.28
CA ARG A 47 37.15 22.43 19.68
C ARG A 47 38.67 22.39 19.88
N ALA A 48 39.42 21.81 18.95
CA ALA A 48 40.87 21.68 19.04
C ALA A 48 41.64 22.86 18.39
N VAL A 49 40.95 23.76 17.68
CA VAL A 49 41.61 24.91 17.03
C VAL A 49 42.00 25.97 18.07
N ASP A 50 43.16 26.59 17.87
CA ASP A 50 43.55 27.77 18.63
C ASP A 50 42.61 28.95 18.29
N PRO A 51 41.98 29.61 19.29
CA PRO A 51 41.12 30.77 19.08
C PRO A 51 41.77 31.93 18.31
N ASP A 52 43.09 32.08 18.38
CA ASP A 52 43.81 33.14 17.68
C ASP A 52 43.83 32.91 16.15
N ASN A 53 43.64 31.65 15.70
CA ASN A 53 43.50 31.28 14.30
C ASN A 53 42.06 31.49 13.78
N ARG A 54 41.55 32.73 13.90
CA ARG A 54 40.15 33.10 13.67
C ARG A 54 39.57 32.65 12.32
N LEU A 55 40.35 32.70 11.23
CA LEU A 55 39.90 32.25 9.91
C LEU A 55 39.68 30.74 9.86
N VAL A 56 40.59 29.96 10.46
CA VAL A 56 40.48 28.51 10.55
C VAL A 56 39.31 28.12 11.47
N ALA A 57 39.16 28.81 12.60
CA ALA A 57 38.06 28.59 13.53
C ALA A 57 36.69 28.78 12.85
N ARG A 58 36.50 29.87 12.09
CA ARG A 58 35.27 30.11 11.32
C ARG A 58 35.00 29.06 10.25
N GLY A 59 36.05 28.59 9.57
CA GLY A 59 35.92 27.50 8.58
C GLY A 59 35.46 26.19 9.23
N LEU A 60 36.08 25.81 10.35
CA LEU A 60 35.72 24.61 11.10
C LEU A 60 34.33 24.69 11.74
N GLU A 61 33.93 25.88 12.19
CA GLU A 61 32.56 26.15 12.66
C GLU A 61 31.54 25.91 11.54
N ALA A 62 31.76 26.49 10.36
CA ALA A 62 30.89 26.30 9.20
C ALA A 62 30.82 24.83 8.75
N GLU A 63 31.96 24.11 8.78
CA GLU A 63 31.99 22.65 8.54
C GLU A 63 31.17 21.88 9.58
N TRP A 64 31.28 22.23 10.86
CA TRP A 64 30.53 21.57 11.93
C TRP A 64 29.02 21.83 11.82
N GLU A 65 28.62 23.08 11.58
CA GLU A 65 27.23 23.42 11.29
C GLU A 65 26.68 22.69 10.06
N GLY A 66 27.50 22.52 9.02
CA GLY A 66 27.18 21.72 7.85
C GLY A 66 26.87 20.28 8.21
N ALA A 67 27.78 19.63 8.96
CA ALA A 67 27.60 18.25 9.40
C ALA A 67 26.40 18.06 10.33
N LEU A 68 26.09 19.04 11.19
CA LEU A 68 24.88 19.03 12.04
C LEU A 68 23.59 19.13 11.20
N ARG A 69 23.59 19.94 10.14
CA ARG A 69 22.46 20.02 9.20
C ARG A 69 22.26 18.70 8.45
N GLU A 70 23.33 18.05 8.01
CA GLU A 70 23.27 16.74 7.38
C GLU A 70 22.74 15.65 8.33
N LEU A 71 23.22 15.62 9.58
CA LEU A 71 22.71 14.70 10.60
C LEU A 71 21.20 14.89 10.81
N LYS A 72 20.75 16.13 10.98
CA LYS A 72 19.34 16.44 11.16
C LYS A 72 18.49 16.01 9.95
N ALA A 73 19.02 16.17 8.74
CA ALA A 73 18.33 15.73 7.52
C ALA A 73 18.23 14.20 7.44
N ALA A 74 19.29 13.47 7.80
CA ALA A 74 19.31 12.02 7.84
C ALA A 74 18.32 11.46 8.89
N GLU A 75 18.31 12.05 10.10
CA GLU A 75 17.37 11.67 11.17
C GLU A 75 15.92 11.92 10.76
N ALA A 76 15.63 13.04 10.09
CA ALA A 76 14.30 13.33 9.59
C ALA A 76 13.85 12.36 8.49
N GLU A 77 14.75 11.92 7.60
CA GLU A 77 14.41 10.92 6.58
C GLU A 77 14.18 9.55 7.20
N LEU A 78 15.03 9.11 8.14
CA LEU A 78 14.80 7.86 8.89
C LEU A 78 13.44 7.88 9.57
N ALA A 79 13.11 8.96 10.29
CA ALA A 79 11.82 9.09 10.96
C ALA A 79 10.65 9.01 9.97
N ARG A 80 10.74 9.66 8.79
CA ARG A 80 9.70 9.56 7.76
C ARG A 80 9.50 8.12 7.28
N ARG A 81 10.59 7.37 7.06
CA ARG A 81 10.53 5.97 6.61
C ARG A 81 9.90 5.07 7.66
N GLU A 82 10.28 5.24 8.93
CA GLU A 82 9.70 4.48 10.04
C GLU A 82 8.20 4.76 10.24
N HIS A 83 7.75 6.00 10.00
CA HIS A 83 6.32 6.35 10.07
C HIS A 83 5.51 5.87 8.85
N THR A 84 6.15 5.67 7.69
CA THR A 84 5.48 5.20 6.46
C THR A 84 5.50 3.66 6.38
N ARG A 85 5.69 2.97 7.50
CA ARG A 85 5.77 1.51 7.55
C ARG A 85 4.46 0.90 7.04
N PRO A 86 4.51 -0.02 6.06
CA PRO A 86 3.33 -0.79 5.65
C PRO A 86 2.72 -1.52 6.85
N LEU A 87 1.39 -1.66 6.87
CA LEU A 87 0.71 -2.42 7.91
C LEU A 87 1.20 -3.87 7.88
N VAL A 88 1.86 -4.33 8.94
CA VAL A 88 2.37 -5.71 9.03
C VAL A 88 1.27 -6.58 9.61
N LEU A 89 0.79 -7.55 8.83
CA LEU A 89 -0.14 -8.56 9.33
C LEU A 89 0.59 -9.54 10.24
N THR A 90 0.06 -9.80 11.42
CA THR A 90 0.56 -10.84 12.33
C THR A 90 0.39 -12.23 11.73
N SER A 91 1.16 -13.22 12.21
CA SER A 91 1.03 -14.61 11.76
C SER A 91 -0.39 -15.18 11.98
N GLU A 92 -1.07 -14.75 13.04
CA GLU A 92 -2.44 -15.16 13.36
C GLU A 92 -3.45 -14.54 12.39
N GLU A 93 -3.31 -13.25 12.07
CA GLU A 93 -4.15 -12.58 11.06
C GLU A 93 -3.94 -13.19 9.67
N ARG A 94 -2.70 -13.53 9.30
CA ARG A 94 -2.38 -14.22 8.03
C ARG A 94 -3.04 -15.60 7.97
N ALA A 95 -2.93 -16.38 9.03
CA ALA A 95 -3.56 -17.69 9.12
C ALA A 95 -5.09 -17.59 9.03
N SER A 96 -5.66 -16.59 9.69
CA SER A 96 -7.10 -16.30 9.66
C SER A 96 -7.57 -15.89 8.26
N LEU A 97 -6.81 -15.05 7.55
CA LEU A 97 -7.09 -14.68 6.16
C LEU A 97 -7.03 -15.89 5.22
N LEU A 98 -6.03 -16.75 5.36
CA LEU A 98 -5.90 -17.97 4.57
C LEU A 98 -7.05 -18.96 4.82
N ALA A 99 -7.48 -19.11 6.08
CA ALA A 99 -8.64 -19.93 6.43
C ALA A 99 -9.92 -19.35 5.82
N LEU A 100 -10.14 -18.04 5.97
CA LEU A 100 -11.29 -17.34 5.40
C LEU A 100 -11.35 -17.47 3.87
N GLY A 101 -10.20 -17.39 3.20
CA GLY A 101 -10.11 -17.58 1.74
C GLY A 101 -10.54 -18.97 1.28
N LYS A 102 -10.28 -20.02 2.08
CA LYS A 102 -10.76 -21.38 1.81
C LYS A 102 -12.25 -21.52 2.04
N ASP A 103 -12.75 -20.90 3.10
CA ASP A 103 -14.16 -20.99 3.50
C ASP A 103 -15.07 -20.02 2.72
N LEU A 104 -14.51 -19.06 1.98
CA LEU A 104 -15.27 -18.05 1.26
C LEU A 104 -16.27 -18.66 0.27
N SER A 105 -15.91 -19.74 -0.41
CA SER A 105 -16.85 -20.44 -1.30
C SER A 105 -18.02 -21.04 -0.52
N ALA A 106 -17.78 -21.57 0.67
CA ALA A 106 -18.82 -22.12 1.53
C ALA A 106 -19.74 -21.00 2.07
N VAL A 107 -19.15 -19.87 2.49
CA VAL A 107 -19.90 -18.68 2.95
C VAL A 107 -20.76 -18.09 1.82
N TRP A 108 -20.22 -17.98 0.61
CA TRP A 108 -20.95 -17.44 -0.55
C TRP A 108 -22.20 -18.25 -0.91
N SER A 109 -22.07 -19.58 -0.85
CA SER A 109 -23.12 -20.54 -1.20
C SER A 109 -24.02 -20.94 -0.04
N ALA A 110 -23.75 -20.47 1.19
CA ALA A 110 -24.56 -20.83 2.35
C ALA A 110 -26.01 -20.32 2.22
N PRO A 111 -27.03 -21.12 2.59
CA PRO A 111 -28.44 -20.70 2.52
C PRO A 111 -28.78 -19.49 3.39
N THR A 112 -27.99 -19.25 4.44
CA THR A 112 -28.13 -18.12 5.36
C THR A 112 -27.56 -16.83 4.80
N THR A 113 -26.76 -16.89 3.72
CA THR A 113 -26.12 -15.72 3.12
C THR A 113 -27.11 -15.05 2.17
N THR A 114 -27.48 -13.81 2.49
CA THR A 114 -28.43 -13.03 1.70
C THR A 114 -27.73 -12.34 0.52
N ASP A 115 -28.51 -11.85 -0.44
CA ASP A 115 -27.96 -11.06 -1.55
C ASP A 115 -27.32 -9.75 -1.09
N ARG A 116 -27.80 -9.22 0.05
CA ARG A 116 -27.16 -8.08 0.71
C ARG A 116 -25.75 -8.46 1.17
N ASP A 117 -25.59 -9.60 1.83
CA ASP A 117 -24.28 -10.05 2.33
C ASP A 117 -23.30 -10.33 1.18
N ARG A 118 -23.78 -10.98 0.11
CA ARG A 118 -23.00 -11.17 -1.13
C ARG A 118 -22.51 -9.85 -1.72
N LYS A 119 -23.38 -8.83 -1.71
CA LYS A 119 -23.04 -7.50 -2.20
C LYS A 119 -22.00 -6.80 -1.32
N GLU A 120 -22.11 -6.92 0.00
CA GLU A 120 -21.11 -6.38 0.92
C GLU A 120 -19.75 -7.07 0.75
N LEU A 121 -19.73 -8.40 0.62
CA LEU A 121 -18.50 -9.15 0.33
C LEU A 121 -17.85 -8.68 -0.98
N LEU A 122 -18.63 -8.54 -2.07
CA LEU A 122 -18.10 -8.04 -3.35
C LEU A 122 -17.53 -6.62 -3.25
N ARG A 123 -18.13 -5.75 -2.43
CA ARG A 123 -17.66 -4.38 -2.22
C ARG A 123 -16.26 -4.34 -1.60
N THR A 124 -15.85 -5.35 -0.83
CA THR A 124 -14.48 -5.43 -0.29
C THR A 124 -13.43 -5.73 -1.37
N LEU A 125 -13.84 -6.26 -2.52
CA LEU A 125 -12.95 -6.74 -3.57
C LEU A 125 -13.00 -5.88 -4.83
N LEU A 126 -14.14 -5.27 -5.12
CA LEU A 126 -14.35 -4.42 -6.29
C LEU A 126 -14.10 -2.96 -5.96
N GLU A 127 -13.23 -2.34 -6.74
CA GLU A 127 -12.96 -0.91 -6.68
C GLU A 127 -13.99 -0.14 -7.53
N GLU A 128 -14.36 -0.66 -8.69
CA GLU A 128 -15.31 -0.02 -9.60
C GLU A 128 -16.05 -1.04 -10.47
N VAL A 129 -17.30 -0.71 -10.82
CA VAL A 129 -18.09 -1.45 -11.80
C VAL A 129 -18.61 -0.47 -12.84
N VAL A 130 -18.11 -0.58 -14.07
CA VAL A 130 -18.60 0.19 -15.21
C VAL A 130 -19.57 -0.68 -15.99
N MET A 131 -20.74 -0.12 -16.34
CA MET A 131 -21.76 -0.85 -17.08
C MET A 131 -22.18 -0.08 -18.32
N THR A 132 -22.11 -0.74 -19.48
CA THR A 132 -22.57 -0.23 -20.77
C THR A 132 -23.77 -1.04 -21.25
N VAL A 133 -24.93 -0.39 -21.38
CA VAL A 133 -26.18 -1.07 -21.71
C VAL A 133 -26.50 -0.97 -23.21
N ALA A 134 -26.49 -2.11 -23.90
CA ALA A 134 -26.95 -2.23 -25.29
C ALA A 134 -28.43 -2.65 -25.31
N ARG A 135 -29.33 -1.66 -25.19
CA ARG A 135 -30.79 -1.89 -25.08
C ARG A 135 -31.38 -2.68 -26.25
N GLU A 136 -30.92 -2.42 -27.47
CA GLU A 136 -31.38 -3.10 -28.69
C GLU A 136 -31.07 -4.60 -28.67
N LYS A 137 -29.94 -4.97 -28.06
CA LYS A 137 -29.47 -6.35 -27.95
C LYS A 137 -29.94 -7.03 -26.66
N PHE A 138 -30.69 -6.32 -25.81
CA PHE A 138 -31.05 -6.77 -24.47
C PHE A 138 -29.83 -7.32 -23.71
N ASN A 139 -28.72 -6.59 -23.74
CA ASN A 139 -27.47 -7.01 -23.11
C ASN A 139 -26.84 -5.83 -22.38
N ALA A 140 -26.19 -6.10 -21.25
CA ALA A 140 -25.33 -5.17 -20.55
C ALA A 140 -23.91 -5.73 -20.54
N HIS A 141 -22.95 -4.91 -20.96
CA HIS A 141 -21.54 -5.21 -20.82
C HIS A 141 -21.03 -4.59 -19.52
N LEU A 142 -20.42 -5.38 -18.65
CA LEU A 142 -19.86 -4.95 -17.38
C LEU A 142 -18.35 -5.08 -17.43
N THR A 143 -17.67 -4.02 -16.99
CA THR A 143 -16.23 -4.02 -16.70
C THR A 143 -16.05 -3.88 -15.19
N LEU A 144 -15.49 -4.91 -14.56
CA LEU A 144 -15.22 -4.99 -13.13
C LEU A 144 -13.74 -4.65 -12.89
N ARG A 145 -13.49 -3.65 -12.07
CA ARG A 145 -12.15 -3.27 -11.60
C ARG A 145 -11.96 -3.74 -10.17
N TRP A 146 -10.99 -4.61 -9.97
CA TRP A 146 -10.69 -5.20 -8.67
C TRP A 146 -9.62 -4.39 -7.94
N HIS A 147 -9.69 -4.39 -6.61
CA HIS A 147 -8.57 -3.93 -5.79
C HIS A 147 -7.34 -4.79 -6.13
N GLY A 148 -6.28 -4.15 -6.63
CA GLY A 148 -5.11 -4.82 -7.22
C GLY A 148 -4.97 -4.65 -8.74
N GLY A 149 -5.87 -3.91 -9.39
CA GLY A 149 -5.73 -3.48 -10.78
C GLY A 149 -6.14 -4.51 -11.83
N LEU A 150 -6.60 -5.69 -11.41
CA LEU A 150 -7.19 -6.67 -12.33
C LEU A 150 -8.47 -6.10 -12.94
N LEU A 151 -8.71 -6.39 -14.22
CA LEU A 151 -9.95 -6.09 -14.92
C LEU A 151 -10.64 -7.39 -15.32
N SER A 152 -11.97 -7.43 -15.22
CA SER A 152 -12.78 -8.55 -15.70
C SER A 152 -13.98 -8.03 -16.46
N GLU A 153 -14.29 -8.64 -17.59
CA GLU A 153 -15.41 -8.27 -18.44
C GLU A 153 -16.49 -9.35 -18.42
N LEU A 154 -17.75 -8.94 -18.40
CA LEU A 154 -18.90 -9.84 -18.38
C LEU A 154 -20.05 -9.27 -19.21
N ASP A 155 -20.62 -10.09 -20.08
CA ASP A 155 -21.88 -9.78 -20.75
C ASP A 155 -23.06 -10.41 -19.98
N VAL A 156 -24.00 -9.58 -19.57
CA VAL A 156 -25.19 -9.98 -18.82
C VAL A 156 -26.44 -9.72 -19.65
N PRO A 157 -27.19 -10.78 -20.04
CA PRO A 157 -28.44 -10.60 -20.76
C PRO A 157 -29.46 -9.88 -19.87
N LEU A 158 -30.08 -8.84 -20.41
CA LEU A 158 -31.12 -8.08 -19.75
C LEU A 158 -32.51 -8.68 -20.05
N PRO A 159 -33.47 -8.59 -19.11
CA PRO A 159 -34.83 -9.02 -19.38
C PRO A 159 -35.41 -8.25 -20.58
N ARG A 160 -36.07 -8.98 -21.49
CA ARG A 160 -36.79 -8.36 -22.60
C ARG A 160 -38.00 -7.62 -22.05
N SER A 161 -37.93 -6.29 -21.98
CA SER A 161 -39.10 -5.46 -21.69
C SER A 161 -40.14 -5.71 -22.79
N ARG A 162 -41.31 -6.24 -22.42
CA ARG A 162 -42.51 -6.21 -23.26
C ARG A 162 -43.24 -4.92 -22.90
N PRO A 163 -43.10 -3.82 -23.66
CA PRO A 163 -43.92 -2.64 -23.40
C PRO A 163 -45.39 -3.06 -23.52
N ALA A 164 -46.23 -2.62 -22.57
CA ALA A 164 -47.66 -2.85 -22.65
C ALA A 164 -48.18 -2.27 -23.97
N THR A 165 -48.89 -3.08 -24.75
CA THR A 165 -49.57 -2.63 -25.96
C THR A 165 -50.56 -1.54 -25.55
N VAL A 166 -50.26 -0.28 -25.86
CA VAL A 166 -51.21 0.82 -25.67
C VAL A 166 -52.36 0.55 -26.64
N ARG A 167 -53.49 0.05 -26.12
CA ARG A 167 -54.75 0.02 -26.88
C ARG A 167 -55.29 1.45 -26.86
N THR A 168 -55.11 2.16 -27.94
CA THR A 168 -55.93 3.35 -28.24
C THR A 168 -57.29 2.84 -28.72
N GLU A 169 -58.36 3.26 -28.06
CA GLU A 169 -59.74 3.14 -28.58
C GLU A 169 -59.99 4.10 -29.74
#